data_AF-A0A1B7Z7L9-F1
#
_entry.id   AF-A0A1B7Z7L9-F1
#
_cell.length_a   1.000
_cell.length_b   1.000
_cell.length_c   1.000
_cell.angle_alpha   90.00
_cell.angle_beta   90.00
_cell.angle_gamma   90.00
#
_symmetry.space_group_name_H-M   'P 1'
#
loop_
_entity.id
_entity.type
_entity.pdbx_description
1 polymer ?
#
loop_
_entity_poly.entity_id
_entity_poly.type
_entity_poly.pdbx_seq_one_letter_code
_entity_poly.pdbx_strand_id
1 'polypeptide(L)'
;MNKNKKNPFKTPSGYFASFEDRLMGKLSKPENSIPKDSAFKVPDNYFESFNKSLKGKLENEPKVIPLFPIKKIIAVAASIAAIVLIALNYNWSSSSELSFSDLANTDIEAYFENNDFELSPYEIAEVLPVTETEFSDMMSSPIEHENILDYLSNDTNDFEEFNLQENE
;
A
#
# COMPACT_ATOMS: atom_id res chain seq x y z
N MET A 1 18.22 29.46 2.81
CA MET A 1 18.47 30.63 1.93
C MET A 1 19.88 31.16 2.19
N ASN A 2 20.84 30.82 1.33
CA ASN A 2 22.27 31.03 1.55
C ASN A 2 22.65 32.50 1.26
N LYS A 3 23.06 33.28 2.28
CA LYS A 3 23.38 34.72 2.17
C LYS A 3 24.87 34.95 1.87
N ASN A 4 25.39 34.44 0.76
CA ASN A 4 26.70 34.87 0.27
C ASN A 4 26.57 36.18 -0.52
N LYS A 5 26.33 37.29 0.20
CA LYS A 5 26.25 38.66 -0.34
C LYS A 5 27.66 39.27 -0.47
N LYS A 6 28.53 38.73 -1.32
CA LYS A 6 29.68 39.51 -1.81
C LYS A 6 29.24 40.19 -3.10
N ASN A 7 28.79 41.44 -2.99
CA ASN A 7 28.45 42.26 -4.15
C ASN A 7 29.74 42.46 -4.97
N PRO A 8 29.84 41.93 -6.21
CA PRO A 8 31.03 42.09 -7.05
C PRO A 8 31.22 43.54 -7.52
N PHE A 9 30.18 44.38 -7.39
CA PHE A 9 30.19 45.79 -7.73
C PHE A 9 30.45 46.64 -6.48
N LYS A 10 31.71 46.69 -6.04
CA LYS A 10 32.16 47.62 -5.00
C LYS A 10 33.10 48.64 -5.63
N THR A 11 32.78 49.92 -5.50
CA THR A 11 33.66 51.00 -5.97
C THR A 11 34.86 51.16 -5.03
N PRO A 12 36.02 51.62 -5.55
CA PRO A 12 37.18 51.95 -4.71
C PRO A 12 36.85 52.99 -3.63
N SER A 13 37.54 52.93 -2.50
CA SER A 13 37.42 53.93 -1.45
C SER A 13 37.72 55.33 -2.00
N GLY A 14 36.86 56.31 -1.69
CA GLY A 14 37.04 57.69 -2.16
C GLY A 14 36.76 57.92 -3.65
N TYR A 15 36.19 56.94 -4.38
CA TYR A 15 35.89 57.08 -5.80
C TYR A 15 35.03 58.32 -6.10
N PHE A 16 33.93 58.49 -5.36
CA PHE A 16 33.03 59.63 -5.59
C PHE A 16 33.58 60.94 -5.02
N ALA A 17 34.33 60.90 -3.92
CA ALA A 17 34.90 62.09 -3.30
C ALA A 17 35.91 62.82 -4.20
N SER A 18 36.65 62.07 -5.02
CA SER A 18 37.63 62.62 -5.98
C SER A 18 37.14 62.59 -7.42
N PHE A 19 35.84 62.31 -7.65
CA PHE A 19 35.30 62.20 -9.01
C PHE A 19 35.31 63.55 -9.72
N GLU A 20 34.83 64.60 -9.05
CA GLU A 20 34.71 65.95 -9.60
C GLU A 20 36.08 66.53 -10.00
N ASP A 21 37.06 66.49 -9.09
CA ASP A 21 38.42 66.95 -9.37
C ASP A 21 39.05 66.22 -10.56
N ARG A 22 38.82 64.91 -10.66
CA ARG A 22 39.33 64.07 -11.76
C ARG A 22 38.62 64.38 -13.07
N LEU A 23 37.31 64.63 -13.04
CA LEU A 23 36.55 65.01 -14.22
C LEU A 23 36.96 66.39 -14.72
N MET A 24 37.01 67.38 -13.83
CA MET A 24 37.42 68.74 -14.16
C MET A 24 38.86 68.79 -14.66
N GLY A 25 39.77 68.09 -13.97
CA GLY A 25 41.16 67.95 -14.39
C GLY A 25 41.35 67.23 -15.74
N LYS A 26 40.37 66.42 -16.18
CA LYS A 26 40.36 65.86 -17.55
C LYS A 26 39.82 66.87 -18.57
N LEU A 27 38.75 67.59 -18.26
CA LEU A 27 38.13 68.56 -19.17
C LEU A 27 39.01 69.79 -19.40
N SER A 28 39.78 70.22 -18.41
CA SER A 28 40.68 71.38 -18.53
C SER A 28 41.98 71.11 -19.29
N LYS A 29 42.29 69.84 -19.61
CA LYS A 29 43.52 69.48 -20.34
C LYS A 29 43.28 69.49 -21.85
N PRO A 30 44.08 70.25 -22.63
CA PRO A 30 43.91 70.35 -24.09
C PRO A 30 44.20 69.04 -24.83
N GLU A 31 44.95 68.11 -24.22
CA GLU A 31 45.24 66.77 -24.77
C GLU A 31 44.02 65.84 -24.77
N ASN A 32 43.02 66.08 -23.91
CA ASN A 32 41.78 65.30 -23.87
C ASN A 32 40.73 65.82 -24.86
N SER A 33 41.19 66.26 -26.03
CA SER A 33 40.29 66.57 -27.13
C SER A 33 39.45 65.32 -27.44
N ILE A 34 38.13 65.48 -27.40
CA ILE A 34 37.19 64.47 -27.89
C ILE A 34 37.65 64.13 -29.32
N PRO A 35 37.94 62.86 -29.63
CA PRO A 35 38.36 62.47 -30.97
C PRO A 35 37.37 63.05 -31.98
N LYS A 36 37.87 63.77 -32.99
CA LYS A 36 37.02 64.34 -34.05
C LYS A 36 36.29 63.24 -34.81
N ASP A 37 36.91 62.07 -34.89
CA ASP A 37 36.27 60.86 -35.36
C ASP A 37 35.37 60.27 -34.28
N SER A 38 34.11 60.05 -34.63
CA SER A 38 33.16 59.33 -33.77
C SER A 38 33.76 57.99 -33.35
N ALA A 39 33.96 57.81 -32.04
CA ALA A 39 34.35 56.53 -31.45
C ALA A 39 33.30 55.43 -31.67
N PHE A 40 32.09 55.81 -32.13
CA PHE A 40 30.98 54.92 -32.42
C PHE A 40 30.72 54.88 -33.94
N LYS A 41 31.75 54.56 -34.73
CA LYS A 41 31.53 54.15 -36.12
C LYS A 41 31.02 52.73 -36.14
N VAL A 42 29.87 52.53 -36.78
CA VAL A 42 29.41 51.19 -37.16
C VAL A 42 30.32 50.64 -38.26
N PRO A 43 30.54 49.31 -38.32
CA PRO A 43 31.25 48.69 -39.43
C PRO A 43 30.60 49.00 -40.78
N ASP A 44 31.41 49.02 -41.84
CA ASP A 44 30.91 49.19 -43.20
C ASP A 44 29.86 48.13 -43.51
N ASN A 45 28.75 48.54 -44.14
CA ASN A 45 27.63 47.68 -44.52
C ASN A 45 26.94 46.95 -43.34
N TYR A 46 27.06 47.44 -42.11
CA TYR A 46 26.34 46.89 -40.95
C TYR A 46 24.82 46.80 -41.21
N PHE A 47 24.20 47.91 -41.63
CA PHE A 47 22.75 47.95 -41.84
C PHE A 47 22.29 47.13 -43.06
N GLU A 48 23.16 46.98 -44.09
CA GLU A 48 22.86 46.15 -45.25
C GLU A 48 22.92 44.65 -44.92
N SER A 49 23.97 44.22 -44.22
CA SER A 49 24.17 42.83 -43.81
C SER A 49 23.22 42.39 -42.69
N PHE A 50 22.90 43.29 -41.75
CA PHE A 50 22.01 43.02 -40.63
C PHE A 50 20.64 42.52 -41.11
N ASN A 51 20.05 43.19 -42.10
CA ASN A 51 18.76 42.78 -42.66
C ASN A 51 18.79 41.38 -43.27
N LYS A 52 19.90 41.02 -43.95
CA LYS A 52 20.10 39.69 -44.53
C LYS A 52 20.25 38.62 -43.45
N SER A 53 21.05 38.88 -42.42
CA SER A 53 21.23 37.98 -41.28
C SER A 53 19.96 37.80 -40.45
N LEU A 54 19.17 38.87 -40.30
CA LEU A 54 17.91 38.84 -39.58
C LEU A 54 16.87 37.99 -40.34
N LYS A 55 16.73 38.19 -41.66
CA LYS A 55 15.84 37.36 -42.50
C LYS A 55 16.20 35.88 -42.46
N GLY A 56 17.48 35.53 -42.57
CA GLY A 56 17.92 34.13 -42.47
C GLY A 56 17.65 33.49 -41.10
N LYS A 57 17.57 34.29 -40.03
CA LYS A 57 17.18 33.81 -38.69
C LYS A 57 15.65 33.67 -38.53
N LEU A 58 14.86 34.44 -39.27
CA LEU A 58 13.39 34.41 -39.24
C LEU A 58 12.80 33.29 -40.12
N GLU A 59 13.45 32.93 -41.23
CA GLU A 59 13.00 31.83 -42.10
C GLU A 59 13.09 30.46 -41.42
N ASN A 60 13.94 30.32 -40.40
CA ASN A 60 14.02 29.10 -39.62
C ASN A 60 13.00 29.17 -38.49
N GLU A 61 11.82 28.57 -38.72
CA GLU A 61 10.86 28.34 -37.64
C GLU A 61 11.57 27.55 -36.52
N PRO A 62 11.54 28.03 -35.26
CA PRO A 62 12.15 27.29 -34.17
C PRO A 62 11.51 25.91 -34.08
N LYS A 63 12.33 24.86 -33.95
CA LYS A 63 11.85 23.49 -33.79
C LYS A 63 10.97 23.40 -32.54
N VAL A 64 9.66 23.50 -32.71
CA VAL A 64 8.70 23.37 -31.63
C VAL A 64 8.50 21.91 -31.28
N ILE A 65 8.73 21.56 -30.03
CA ILE A 65 8.31 20.28 -29.46
C ILE A 65 7.01 20.50 -28.69
N PRO A 66 5.98 19.65 -28.88
CA PRO A 66 4.74 19.79 -28.13
C PRO A 66 5.00 19.53 -26.64
N LEU A 67 4.53 20.43 -25.77
CA LEU A 67 4.69 20.32 -24.31
C LEU A 67 4.03 19.07 -23.72
N PHE A 68 2.98 18.55 -24.37
CA PHE A 68 2.26 17.37 -23.92
C PHE A 68 2.15 16.33 -25.05
N PRO A 69 2.78 15.15 -24.92
CA PRO A 69 2.66 14.09 -25.90
C PRO A 69 1.33 13.34 -25.69
N ILE A 70 0.24 13.87 -26.27
CA ILE A 70 -1.12 13.33 -26.16
C ILE A 70 -1.16 11.82 -26.48
N LYS A 71 -0.31 11.35 -27.40
CA LYS A 71 -0.18 9.92 -27.76
C LYS A 71 0.18 9.02 -26.57
N LYS A 72 1.03 9.48 -25.64
CA LYS A 72 1.40 8.72 -24.43
C LYS A 72 0.27 8.71 -23.42
N ILE A 73 -0.46 9.82 -23.30
CA ILE A 73 -1.62 9.95 -22.40
C ILE A 73 -2.76 9.03 -22.87
N ILE A 74 -3.03 8.99 -24.17
CA ILE A 74 -4.03 8.08 -24.76
C ILE A 74 -3.63 6.62 -24.54
N ALA A 75 -2.35 6.26 -24.72
CA ALA A 75 -1.88 4.89 -24.48
C ALA A 75 -2.10 4.46 -23.02
N VAL A 76 -1.75 5.32 -22.05
CA VAL A 76 -1.96 5.04 -20.61
C VAL A 76 -3.46 4.94 -20.29
N ALA A 77 -4.28 5.86 -20.80
CA ALA A 77 -5.72 5.85 -20.59
C ALA A 77 -6.39 4.59 -21.19
N ALA A 78 -5.96 4.15 -22.37
CA ALA A 78 -6.46 2.93 -23.02
C ALA A 78 -6.14 1.67 -22.21
N SER A 79 -4.94 1.56 -21.62
CA SER A 79 -4.58 0.45 -20.75
C SER A 79 -5.46 0.38 -19.50
N ILE A 80 -5.71 1.52 -18.85
CA ILE A 80 -6.59 1.59 -17.66
C ILE A 80 -8.03 1.21 -18.06
N ALA A 81 -8.54 1.75 -19.17
CA ALA A 81 -9.89 1.44 -19.66
C ALA A 81 -10.06 -0.05 -19.98
N ALA A 82 -9.05 -0.71 -20.56
CA ALA A 82 -9.09 -2.15 -20.84
C ALA A 82 -9.19 -2.99 -19.56
N ILE A 83 -8.41 -2.64 -18.52
CA ILE A 83 -8.48 -3.33 -17.21
C ILE A 83 -9.86 -3.13 -16.57
N VAL A 84 -10.40 -1.90 -16.61
CA VAL A 84 -11.74 -1.61 -16.07
C VAL A 84 -12.82 -2.37 -16.83
N LEU A 85 -12.75 -2.46 -18.16
CA LEU A 85 -13.68 -3.26 -18.95
C LEU A 85 -13.63 -4.74 -18.59
N ILE A 86 -12.43 -5.30 -18.37
CA ILE A 86 -12.27 -6.68 -17.92
C ILE A 86 -12.86 -6.87 -16.52
N ALA A 87 -12.58 -5.94 -15.59
CA ALA A 87 -13.09 -6.00 -14.22
C ALA A 87 -14.62 -5.88 -14.15
N LEU A 88 -15.23 -5.02 -14.98
CA LEU A 88 -16.69 -4.88 -15.08
C LEU A 88 -17.36 -6.09 -15.75
N ASN A 89 -16.66 -6.79 -16.65
CA ASN A 89 -17.17 -8.02 -17.26
C ASN A 89 -16.98 -9.25 -16.35
N TYR A 90 -16.18 -9.13 -15.30
CA TYR A 90 -15.97 -10.19 -14.34
C TYR A 90 -17.15 -10.26 -13.36
N ASN A 91 -17.77 -11.44 -13.28
CA ASN A 91 -18.89 -11.67 -12.36
C ASN A 91 -18.33 -11.82 -10.93
N TRP A 92 -18.35 -10.71 -10.18
CA TRP A 92 -17.87 -10.66 -8.79
C TRP A 92 -18.80 -11.33 -7.76
N SER A 93 -19.89 -11.98 -8.18
CA SER A 93 -20.86 -12.61 -7.26
C SER A 93 -20.48 -14.04 -6.89
N SER A 94 -19.25 -14.29 -6.46
CA SER A 94 -18.82 -15.57 -5.87
C SER A 94 -18.69 -15.48 -4.35
N SER A 95 -19.61 -14.80 -3.67
CA SER A 95 -19.83 -15.05 -2.26
C SER A 95 -20.67 -16.32 -2.17
N SER A 96 -20.09 -17.42 -1.68
CA SER A 96 -20.89 -18.41 -0.98
C SER A 96 -21.67 -17.64 0.09
N GLU A 97 -23.00 -17.59 -0.05
CA GLU A 97 -23.84 -16.97 0.97
C GLU A 97 -23.63 -17.75 2.25
N LEU A 98 -22.97 -17.13 3.24
CA LEU A 98 -22.79 -17.72 4.55
C LEU A 98 -24.17 -18.01 5.13
N SER A 99 -24.48 -19.29 5.28
CA SER A 99 -25.74 -19.78 5.80
C SER A 99 -25.60 -20.11 7.28
N PHE A 100 -26.71 -20.12 8.03
CA PHE A 100 -26.70 -20.59 9.41
C PHE A 100 -26.22 -22.04 9.53
N SER A 101 -26.38 -22.85 8.47
CA SER A 101 -25.82 -24.21 8.40
C SER A 101 -24.28 -24.23 8.39
N ASP A 102 -23.63 -23.26 7.77
CA ASP A 102 -22.15 -23.21 7.74
C ASP A 102 -21.59 -22.92 9.14
N LEU A 103 -22.27 -22.06 9.90
CA LEU A 103 -21.94 -21.80 11.30
C LEU A 103 -22.17 -23.03 12.17
N ALA A 104 -23.34 -23.67 12.03
CA ALA A 104 -23.66 -24.87 12.79
C ALA A 104 -22.67 -26.02 12.52
N ASN A 105 -22.28 -26.23 11.26
CA ASN A 105 -21.29 -27.24 10.90
C ASN A 105 -19.91 -26.92 11.49
N THR A 106 -19.50 -25.65 11.45
CA THR A 106 -18.22 -25.21 12.05
C THR A 106 -18.20 -25.47 13.56
N ASP A 107 -19.30 -25.18 14.26
CA ASP A 107 -19.41 -25.41 15.69
C ASP A 107 -19.38 -26.92 16.03
N ILE A 108 -20.05 -27.76 15.23
CA ILE A 108 -20.03 -29.22 15.38
C ILE A 108 -18.60 -29.76 15.15
N GLU A 109 -17.93 -29.33 14.07
CA GLU A 109 -16.55 -29.71 13.77
C GLU A 109 -15.60 -29.33 14.91
N ALA A 110 -15.71 -28.10 15.41
CA ALA A 110 -14.90 -27.62 16.52
C ALA A 110 -15.16 -28.41 17.81
N TYR A 111 -16.41 -28.81 18.07
CA TYR A 111 -16.73 -29.64 19.23
C TYR A 111 -16.03 -31.01 19.15
N PHE A 112 -16.07 -31.69 18.01
CA PHE A 112 -15.43 -33.01 17.84
C PHE A 112 -13.90 -32.94 17.74
N GLU A 113 -13.34 -31.80 17.32
CA GLU A 113 -11.88 -31.61 17.32
C GLU A 113 -11.33 -31.39 18.74
N ASN A 114 -12.10 -30.72 19.61
CA ASN A 114 -11.66 -30.38 20.97
C ASN A 114 -12.06 -31.39 22.05
N ASN A 115 -13.02 -32.28 21.76
CA ASN A 115 -13.38 -33.39 22.64
C ASN A 115 -12.89 -34.69 22.01
N ASP A 116 -12.16 -35.51 22.76
CA ASP A 116 -11.59 -36.78 22.32
C ASP A 116 -12.70 -37.79 21.94
N PHE A 117 -13.32 -37.66 20.77
CA PHE A 117 -14.28 -38.57 20.10
C PHE A 117 -15.44 -39.19 20.93
N GLU A 118 -15.55 -38.90 22.22
CA GLU A 118 -16.51 -39.47 23.16
C GLU A 118 -17.56 -38.42 23.51
N LEU A 119 -18.80 -38.70 23.13
CA LEU A 119 -19.96 -37.95 23.63
C LEU A 119 -20.11 -38.23 25.12
N SER A 120 -20.38 -37.19 25.91
CA SER A 120 -20.68 -37.41 27.32
C SER A 120 -21.98 -38.22 27.47
N PRO A 121 -22.15 -39.00 28.56
CA PRO A 121 -23.38 -39.73 28.83
C PRO A 121 -24.64 -38.84 28.84
N TYR A 122 -24.48 -37.56 29.19
CA TYR A 122 -25.57 -36.58 29.18
C TYR A 122 -25.97 -36.17 27.76
N GLU A 123 -25.01 -35.97 26.86
CA GLU A 123 -25.28 -35.63 25.45
C GLU A 123 -25.87 -36.84 24.70
N ILE A 124 -25.42 -38.05 25.03
CA ILE A 124 -26.02 -39.28 24.52
C ILE A 124 -27.49 -39.38 24.98
N ALA A 125 -27.76 -39.10 26.26
CA ALA A 125 -29.11 -39.15 26.81
C ALA A 125 -30.07 -38.10 26.20
N GLU A 126 -29.55 -36.98 25.68
CA GLU A 126 -30.35 -35.97 24.98
C GLU A 126 -30.85 -36.46 23.61
N VAL A 127 -30.03 -37.23 22.90
CA VAL A 127 -30.37 -37.79 21.58
C VAL A 127 -31.14 -39.10 21.68
N LEU A 128 -30.96 -39.85 22.77
CA LEU A 128 -31.71 -41.07 23.01
C LEU A 128 -33.19 -40.74 23.27
N PRO A 129 -34.13 -41.24 22.44
CA PRO A 129 -35.54 -41.05 22.67
C PRO A 129 -35.96 -41.86 23.90
N VAL A 130 -35.96 -41.24 25.08
CA VAL A 130 -36.48 -41.84 26.32
C VAL A 130 -38.01 -41.83 26.28
N THR A 131 -38.57 -42.59 25.34
CA THR A 131 -39.99 -42.91 25.33
C THR A 131 -40.20 -44.09 26.26
N GLU A 132 -41.26 -44.07 27.05
CA GLU A 132 -41.50 -45.13 28.05
C GLU A 132 -41.56 -46.53 27.42
N THR A 133 -41.91 -46.61 26.13
CA THR A 133 -41.95 -47.86 25.37
C THR A 133 -40.56 -48.47 25.11
N GLU A 134 -39.58 -47.69 24.67
CA GLU A 134 -38.24 -48.23 24.38
C GLU A 134 -37.41 -48.44 25.66
N PHE A 135 -37.61 -47.59 26.66
CA PHE A 135 -37.01 -47.78 27.98
C PHE A 135 -37.54 -49.06 28.66
N SER A 136 -38.85 -49.33 28.53
CA SER A 136 -39.45 -50.56 29.03
C SER A 136 -38.89 -51.79 28.32
N ASP A 137 -38.70 -51.77 26.99
CA ASP A 137 -38.10 -52.89 26.24
C ASP A 137 -36.65 -53.17 26.64
N MET A 138 -35.85 -52.12 26.91
CA MET A 138 -34.50 -52.27 27.44
C MET A 138 -34.51 -52.94 28.82
N MET A 139 -35.43 -52.55 29.70
CA MET A 139 -35.52 -53.11 31.06
C MET A 139 -36.20 -54.49 31.11
N SER A 140 -37.00 -54.81 30.09
CA SER A 140 -37.69 -56.10 29.93
C SER A 140 -36.83 -57.15 29.24
N SER A 141 -35.72 -56.75 28.61
CA SER A 141 -34.76 -57.68 28.03
C SER A 141 -34.14 -58.54 29.14
N PRO A 142 -34.28 -59.88 29.10
CA PRO A 142 -33.69 -60.74 30.11
C PRO A 142 -32.16 -60.61 30.05
N ILE A 143 -31.56 -60.22 31.16
CA ILE A 143 -30.10 -60.17 31.28
C ILE A 143 -29.59 -61.62 31.26
N GLU A 144 -28.81 -61.96 30.22
CA GLU A 144 -28.20 -63.28 30.07
C GLU A 144 -27.27 -63.59 31.25
N HIS A 145 -27.36 -64.82 31.77
CA HIS A 145 -26.63 -65.22 32.98
C HIS A 145 -25.11 -65.11 32.83
N GLU A 146 -24.58 -65.33 31.62
CA GLU A 146 -23.15 -65.18 31.34
C GLU A 146 -22.66 -63.74 31.50
N ASN A 147 -23.48 -62.74 31.13
CA ASN A 147 -23.12 -61.33 31.29
C ASN A 147 -23.03 -60.94 32.77
N ILE A 148 -23.90 -61.50 33.62
CA ILE A 148 -23.87 -61.29 35.06
C ILE A 148 -22.62 -61.94 35.67
N LEU A 149 -22.30 -63.16 35.24
CA LEU A 149 -21.10 -63.86 35.70
C LEU A 149 -19.82 -63.11 35.31
N ASP A 150 -19.74 -62.58 34.10
CA ASP A 150 -18.58 -61.81 33.63
C ASP A 150 -18.41 -60.50 34.43
N TYR A 151 -19.49 -59.73 34.61
CA TYR A 151 -19.48 -58.51 35.42
C TYR A 151 -19.03 -58.80 36.86
N LEU A 152 -19.65 -59.78 37.52
CA LEU A 152 -19.26 -60.16 38.88
C LEU A 152 -17.80 -60.64 38.93
N SER A 153 -17.33 -61.40 37.93
CA SER A 153 -15.95 -61.89 37.93
C SER A 153 -14.92 -60.76 37.81
N ASN A 154 -15.21 -59.72 37.01
CA ASN A 154 -14.30 -58.62 36.80
C ASN A 154 -14.32 -57.61 37.97
N ASP A 155 -15.46 -57.45 38.64
CA ASP A 155 -15.68 -56.46 39.72
C ASP A 155 -15.50 -57.04 41.14
N THR A 156 -15.23 -58.36 41.27
CA THR A 156 -15.02 -59.02 42.58
C THR A 156 -13.75 -58.58 43.31
N ASN A 157 -12.81 -57.91 42.64
CA ASN A 157 -11.55 -57.47 43.25
C ASN A 157 -11.75 -56.43 44.37
N ASP A 158 -12.84 -55.65 44.36
CA ASP A 158 -13.14 -54.63 45.39
C ASP A 158 -13.74 -55.21 46.68
N PHE A 159 -14.26 -56.45 46.63
CA PHE A 159 -14.89 -57.09 47.80
C PHE A 159 -13.88 -57.85 48.69
N GLU A 160 -12.68 -58.16 48.20
CA GLU A 160 -11.63 -58.78 49.02
C GLU A 160 -10.95 -57.80 49.99
N GLU A 161 -10.99 -56.49 49.74
CA GLU A 161 -10.32 -55.49 50.60
C GLU A 161 -11.02 -55.29 51.95
N PHE A 162 -12.31 -55.66 52.09
CA PHE A 162 -13.08 -55.49 53.32
C PHE A 162 -12.99 -56.64 54.34
N ASN A 163 -12.25 -57.72 54.06
CA ASN A 163 -12.03 -58.82 55.02
C ASN A 163 -10.72 -58.67 55.84
N LEU A 164 -10.43 -57.46 56.30
CA LEU A 164 -9.37 -57.22 57.29
C LEU A 164 -9.94 -57.34 58.72
N GLN A 165 -9.95 -58.57 59.26
CA GLN A 165 -9.59 -58.89 60.66
C GLN A 165 -9.87 -60.38 60.97
N GLU A 166 -8.87 -61.24 60.79
CA GLU A 166 -8.69 -62.40 61.66
C GLU A 166 -8.36 -61.87 63.08
N ASN A 167 -9.28 -62.05 64.02
CA ASN A 167 -8.93 -62.10 65.44
C ASN A 167 -8.65 -63.57 65.77
N GLU A 168 -7.46 -63.81 66.33
CA GLU A 168 -6.93 -65.03 66.99
C GLU A 168 -7.74 -66.33 66.98
#